data_AF-A0A7K4NM47-F1
#
_entry.id   AF-A0A7K4NM47-F1
#
_cell.length_a   1.000
_cell.length_b   1.000
_cell.length_c   1.000
_cell.angle_alpha   90.00
_cell.angle_beta   90.00
_cell.angle_gamma   90.00
#
_symmetry.space_group_name_H-M   'P 1'
#
loop_
_entity.id
_entity.type
_entity.pdbx_description
1 polymer ?
#
loop_
_entity_poly.entity_id
_entity_poly.type
_entity_poly.pdbx_seq_one_letter_code
_entity_poly.pdbx_strand_id
1 'polypeptide(L)'
;MNTLRAIVNISECKNFDIDETKEYVSNVVSSQGKPLEKFVRASFCGIPGTEGNNKSSGEVFCYEGAVNNPPDAMLKEEGDAIEVKKVEGISGIQLNSSLPKQRLYADDKTITKKAVECEEWKSRDMLYVIGHVTKNTIHSLFFFYGNCIFKRNEYYKDIFESVKNSLKEIEKIRQSGNEYGTIKDADGLGINTDMRLRPLNSFDHPLKVFSEIVQPDKNAGFSLFAIMRSSKFKSFPTESQKLALNSGLEHKNEHIRDPDNAGKKIAVEIFSFTFS
;
A
#
# COMPACT_ATOMS: atom_id res chain seq x y z
N MET A 1 9.85 13.29 -5.41
CA MET A 1 9.26 13.08 -4.05
C MET A 1 9.31 11.59 -3.75
N ASN A 2 9.46 11.14 -2.49
CA ASN A 2 9.56 9.71 -2.17
C ASN A 2 9.14 9.40 -0.72
N THR A 3 9.10 8.10 -0.39
CA THR A 3 8.69 7.57 0.92
C THR A 3 9.51 8.12 2.08
N LEU A 4 10.83 8.33 1.92
CA LEU A 4 11.67 8.89 3.00
C LEU A 4 11.24 10.31 3.35
N ARG A 5 10.92 11.13 2.36
CA ARG A 5 10.40 12.48 2.63
C ARG A 5 9.02 12.43 3.28
N ALA A 6 8.16 11.51 2.87
CA ALA A 6 6.82 11.37 3.43
C ALA A 6 6.84 10.98 4.92
N ILE A 7 7.68 10.03 5.31
CA ILE A 7 7.79 9.62 6.72
C ILE A 7 8.39 10.71 7.61
N VAL A 8 9.31 11.53 7.07
CA VAL A 8 9.83 12.72 7.77
C VAL A 8 8.70 13.73 7.97
N ASN A 9 7.93 14.04 6.92
CA ASN A 9 6.80 14.95 7.02
C ASN A 9 5.74 14.46 8.04
N ILE A 10 5.52 13.15 8.17
CA ILE A 10 4.62 12.57 9.19
C ILE A 10 5.20 12.75 10.60
N SER A 11 6.51 12.56 10.78
CA SER A 11 7.15 12.76 12.09
C SER A 11 7.11 14.21 12.59
N GLU A 12 6.95 15.16 11.66
CA GLU A 12 6.78 16.59 11.97
C GLU A 12 5.31 16.99 12.17
N CYS A 13 4.37 16.08 11.88
CA CYS A 13 2.95 16.30 12.07
C CYS A 13 2.60 16.30 13.57
N LYS A 14 1.74 17.24 13.97
CA LYS A 14 1.28 17.41 15.36
C LYS A 14 -0.16 16.97 15.60
N ASN A 15 -0.87 16.61 14.55
CA ASN A 15 -2.28 16.26 14.62
C ASN A 15 -2.58 15.07 13.70
N PHE A 16 -3.02 13.97 14.32
CA PHE A 16 -3.36 12.73 13.64
C PHE A 16 -4.87 12.48 13.59
N ASP A 17 -5.68 13.49 13.94
CA ASP A 17 -7.12 13.48 13.71
C ASP A 17 -7.43 13.87 12.25
N ILE A 18 -8.14 12.99 11.55
CA ILE A 18 -8.48 13.13 10.14
C ILE A 18 -9.45 14.29 9.90
N ASP A 19 -10.37 14.54 10.83
CA ASP A 19 -11.36 15.61 10.68
C ASP A 19 -10.72 16.97 10.94
N GLU A 20 -9.87 17.07 11.98
CA GLU A 20 -9.17 18.31 12.29
C GLU A 20 -8.14 18.69 11.22
N THR A 21 -7.53 17.70 10.56
CA THR A 21 -6.58 17.96 9.45
C THR A 21 -7.25 18.10 8.08
N LYS A 22 -8.57 17.91 7.99
CA LYS A 22 -9.30 17.77 6.73
C LYS A 22 -9.20 18.99 5.82
N GLU A 23 -9.30 20.20 6.36
CA GLU A 23 -9.25 21.44 5.58
C GLU A 23 -7.88 21.57 4.89
N TYR A 24 -6.81 21.45 5.66
CA TYR A 24 -5.44 21.50 5.15
C TYR A 24 -5.13 20.39 4.16
N VAL A 25 -5.54 19.16 4.45
CA VAL A 25 -5.37 18.03 3.53
C VAL A 25 -6.10 18.32 2.22
N SER A 26 -7.34 18.80 2.28
CA SER A 26 -8.16 19.09 1.09
C SER A 26 -7.61 20.22 0.22
N ASN A 27 -6.83 21.14 0.78
CA ASN A 27 -6.16 22.21 0.04
C ASN A 27 -4.95 21.71 -0.76
N VAL A 28 -4.41 20.54 -0.41
CA VAL A 28 -3.14 20.03 -0.97
C VAL A 28 -3.35 18.82 -1.88
N VAL A 29 -4.30 17.93 -1.56
CA VAL A 29 -4.57 16.70 -2.32
C VAL A 29 -5.92 16.73 -3.04
N SER A 30 -6.07 15.91 -4.08
CA SER A 30 -7.32 15.81 -4.82
C SER A 30 -8.52 15.38 -3.95
N SER A 31 -9.72 15.76 -4.38
CA SER A 31 -10.97 15.44 -3.68
C SER A 31 -11.34 13.95 -3.73
N GLN A 32 -10.70 13.15 -4.59
CA GLN A 32 -10.95 11.72 -4.73
C GLN A 32 -10.26 10.93 -3.60
N GLY A 33 -10.76 9.74 -3.27
CA GLY A 33 -10.18 8.85 -2.26
C GLY A 33 -10.75 9.03 -0.84
N LYS A 34 -10.53 8.02 0.00
CA LYS A 34 -10.99 8.00 1.39
C LYS A 34 -10.15 8.93 2.27
N PRO A 35 -10.64 9.32 3.46
CA PRO A 35 -9.94 10.27 4.31
C PRO A 35 -8.50 9.84 4.68
N LEU A 36 -8.26 8.57 5.00
CA LEU A 36 -6.91 8.05 5.26
C LEU A 36 -5.99 8.11 4.01
N GLU A 37 -6.51 7.75 2.83
CA GLU A 37 -5.76 7.85 1.56
C GLU A 37 -5.35 9.30 1.27
N LYS A 38 -6.22 10.27 1.59
CA LYS A 38 -5.92 11.70 1.47
C LYS A 38 -4.84 12.14 2.45
N PHE A 39 -4.93 11.74 3.72
CA PHE A 39 -3.91 12.04 4.73
C PHE A 39 -2.54 11.48 4.31
N VAL A 40 -2.50 10.21 3.88
CA VAL A 40 -1.26 9.58 3.39
C VAL A 40 -0.71 10.31 2.17
N ARG A 41 -1.54 10.67 1.18
CA ARG A 41 -1.07 11.46 0.02
C ARG A 41 -0.56 12.84 0.43
N ALA A 42 -1.22 13.50 1.37
CA ALA A 42 -0.80 14.80 1.88
C ALA A 42 0.61 14.73 2.49
N SER A 43 0.96 13.60 3.13
CA SER A 43 2.32 13.38 3.65
C SER A 43 3.41 13.38 2.56
N PHE A 44 3.09 13.00 1.31
CA PHE A 44 4.03 13.14 0.20
C PHE A 44 4.07 14.58 -0.35
N CYS A 45 3.03 15.37 -0.14
CA CYS A 45 3.01 16.77 -0.56
C CYS A 45 3.72 17.70 0.43
N GLY A 46 3.73 17.34 1.71
CA GLY A 46 4.38 18.08 2.80
C GLY A 46 3.88 17.59 4.15
N ILE A 47 3.93 18.44 5.19
CA ILE A 47 3.47 18.07 6.54
C ILE A 47 1.94 18.14 6.56
N PRO A 48 1.23 17.04 6.86
CA PRO A 48 -0.22 17.06 6.98
C PRO A 48 -0.67 18.04 8.07
N GLY A 49 -1.64 18.91 7.78
CA GLY A 49 -2.21 19.81 8.78
C GLY A 49 -1.46 21.12 9.03
N THR A 50 -0.44 21.48 8.24
CA THR A 50 0.27 22.76 8.38
C THR A 50 0.20 23.62 7.11
N GLU A 51 0.07 24.94 7.27
CA GLU A 51 0.19 25.93 6.19
C GLU A 51 1.67 26.19 5.83
N GLY A 52 2.06 25.95 4.58
CA GLY A 52 3.37 26.35 4.03
C GLY A 52 4.16 25.24 3.32
N ASN A 53 4.87 25.61 2.23
CA ASN A 53 5.80 24.78 1.42
C ASN A 53 5.32 23.39 0.94
N ASN A 54 4.01 23.14 0.96
CA ASN A 54 3.45 21.91 0.42
C ASN A 54 3.44 21.98 -1.11
N LYS A 55 3.97 20.95 -1.76
CA LYS A 55 3.80 20.76 -3.21
C LYS A 55 2.34 20.45 -3.50
N SER A 56 1.81 20.92 -4.62
CA SER A 56 0.49 20.48 -5.06
C SER A 56 0.49 18.98 -5.38
N SER A 57 -0.65 18.31 -5.22
CA SER A 57 -0.80 16.89 -5.58
C SER A 57 -0.30 16.60 -7.01
N GLY A 58 -0.64 17.48 -7.95
CA GLY A 58 -0.25 17.36 -9.35
C GLY A 58 1.25 17.53 -9.62
N GLU A 59 2.05 18.02 -8.68
CA GLU A 59 3.52 18.03 -8.76
C GLU A 59 4.16 16.75 -8.21
N VAL A 60 3.42 16.00 -7.39
CA VAL A 60 3.92 14.82 -6.67
C VAL A 60 3.47 13.52 -7.30
N PHE A 61 2.21 13.47 -7.76
CA PHE A 61 1.57 12.27 -8.28
C PHE A 61 1.34 12.37 -9.79
N CYS A 62 1.61 11.27 -10.50
CA CYS A 62 1.15 11.08 -11.88
C CYS A 62 -0.27 10.48 -11.90
N TYR A 63 -0.66 9.78 -10.84
CA TYR A 63 -1.98 9.17 -10.70
C TYR A 63 -2.49 9.24 -9.25
N GLU A 64 -3.76 9.57 -9.06
CA GLU A 64 -4.39 9.76 -7.73
C GLU A 64 -5.61 8.86 -7.52
N GLY A 65 -5.50 7.60 -7.95
CA GLY A 65 -6.47 6.56 -7.66
C GLY A 65 -7.77 6.66 -8.47
N ALA A 66 -8.55 5.59 -8.40
CA ALA A 66 -9.93 5.57 -8.85
C ALA A 66 -10.75 4.69 -7.91
N VAL A 67 -12.05 4.98 -7.80
CA VAL A 67 -12.95 4.18 -6.95
C VAL A 67 -12.85 2.70 -7.35
N ASN A 68 -12.56 1.84 -6.35
CA ASN A 68 -12.45 0.39 -6.48
C ASN A 68 -11.34 -0.15 -7.41
N ASN A 69 -10.34 0.66 -7.78
CA ASN A 69 -9.24 0.21 -8.64
C ASN A 69 -7.88 0.58 -8.03
N PRO A 70 -6.99 -0.39 -7.76
CA PRO A 70 -5.63 -0.10 -7.36
C PRO A 70 -4.81 0.49 -8.53
N PRO A 71 -3.69 1.18 -8.25
CA PRO A 71 -3.26 1.62 -6.92
C PRO A 71 -4.04 2.86 -6.45
N ASP A 72 -3.97 3.19 -5.16
CA ASP A 72 -4.60 4.40 -4.61
C ASP A 72 -3.87 5.68 -5.05
N ALA A 73 -2.57 5.59 -5.34
CA ALA A 73 -1.78 6.67 -5.95
C ALA A 73 -0.51 6.14 -6.63
N MET A 74 0.08 6.93 -7.52
CA MET A 74 1.45 6.71 -8.03
C MET A 74 2.22 8.03 -8.07
N LEU A 75 3.45 7.98 -7.55
CA LEU A 75 4.38 9.11 -7.59
C LEU A 75 4.92 9.31 -9.02
N LYS A 76 5.17 10.56 -9.39
CA LYS A 76 5.84 10.91 -10.66
C LYS A 76 7.25 10.32 -10.76
N GLU A 77 7.80 10.37 -11.97
CA GLU A 77 9.21 10.04 -12.25
C GLU A 77 9.54 8.58 -11.91
N GLU A 78 8.68 7.66 -12.34
CA GLU A 78 8.80 6.23 -12.05
C GLU A 78 8.80 5.88 -10.54
N GLY A 79 8.32 6.80 -9.71
CA GLY A 79 8.19 6.62 -8.28
C GLY A 79 7.17 5.53 -7.88
N ASP A 80 7.09 5.27 -6.58
CA ASP A 80 6.35 4.13 -6.05
C ASP A 80 4.84 4.18 -6.35
N ALA A 81 4.24 3.00 -6.54
CA ALA A 81 2.80 2.81 -6.50
C ALA A 81 2.38 2.59 -5.04
N ILE A 82 1.30 3.23 -4.61
CA ILE A 82 0.88 3.31 -3.22
C ILE A 82 -0.49 2.64 -3.07
N GLU A 83 -0.59 1.71 -2.12
CA GLU A 83 -1.83 1.05 -1.73
C GLU A 83 -2.07 1.28 -0.23
N VAL A 84 -3.18 1.92 0.11
CA VAL A 84 -3.54 2.29 1.48
C VAL A 84 -4.66 1.37 1.98
N LYS A 85 -4.53 0.88 3.21
CA LYS A 85 -5.60 0.12 3.90
C LYS A 85 -5.85 0.70 5.29
N LYS A 86 -7.12 0.97 5.57
CA LYS A 86 -7.59 1.28 6.93
C LYS A 86 -7.94 -0.02 7.65
N VAL A 87 -7.50 -0.14 8.90
CA VAL A 87 -7.93 -1.16 9.86
C VAL A 87 -8.41 -0.50 11.16
N GLU A 88 -9.24 -1.21 11.92
CA GLU A 88 -9.74 -0.77 13.23
C GLU A 88 -9.07 -1.51 14.39
N GLY A 89 -8.07 -2.35 14.09
CA GLY A 89 -7.29 -3.09 15.07
C GLY A 89 -6.31 -4.07 14.41
N ILE A 90 -5.61 -4.85 15.25
CA ILE A 90 -4.60 -5.83 14.81
C ILE A 90 -5.33 -7.09 14.30
N SER A 91 -5.74 -7.07 13.03
CA SER A 91 -6.48 -8.14 12.37
C SER A 91 -5.94 -8.41 10.95
N GLY A 92 -6.42 -9.48 10.32
CA GLY A 92 -6.06 -9.80 8.93
C GLY A 92 -6.52 -8.70 7.97
N ILE A 93 -5.62 -8.28 7.08
CA ILE A 93 -5.82 -7.21 6.12
C ILE A 93 -6.28 -7.81 4.79
N GLN A 94 -7.44 -7.37 4.31
CA GLN A 94 -8.00 -7.83 3.04
C GLN A 94 -7.36 -7.11 1.85
N LEU A 95 -6.83 -7.88 0.91
CA LEU A 95 -6.45 -7.44 -0.44
C LEU A 95 -7.58 -7.66 -1.45
N ASN A 96 -8.70 -8.23 -1.00
CA ASN A 96 -9.86 -8.57 -1.82
C ASN A 96 -9.46 -9.42 -3.03
N SER A 97 -9.98 -9.10 -4.22
CA SER A 97 -9.71 -9.84 -5.45
C SER A 97 -8.35 -9.52 -6.07
N SER A 98 -7.59 -8.59 -5.51
CA SER A 98 -6.22 -8.31 -5.96
C SER A 98 -5.25 -9.34 -5.38
N LEU A 99 -4.39 -9.89 -6.23
CA LEU A 99 -3.27 -10.71 -5.79
C LEU A 99 -2.27 -9.85 -5.00
N PRO A 100 -1.52 -10.42 -4.03
CA PRO A 100 -0.40 -9.73 -3.41
C PRO A 100 0.67 -9.35 -4.45
N LYS A 101 1.26 -8.17 -4.31
CA LYS A 101 2.18 -7.59 -5.30
C LYS A 101 3.44 -7.09 -4.62
N GLN A 102 4.60 -7.51 -5.12
CA GLN A 102 5.86 -6.82 -4.82
C GLN A 102 6.00 -5.53 -5.64
N ARG A 103 5.54 -5.59 -6.88
CA ARG A 103 5.61 -4.51 -7.87
C ARG A 103 4.29 -4.35 -8.59
N LEU A 104 4.01 -3.16 -9.07
CA LEU A 104 2.97 -2.90 -10.05
C LEU A 104 3.57 -2.92 -11.44
N TYR A 105 2.88 -3.48 -12.43
CA TYR A 105 3.32 -3.51 -13.82
C TYR A 105 2.30 -2.79 -14.71
N ALA A 106 2.77 -2.11 -15.76
CA ALA A 106 1.91 -1.34 -16.66
C ALA A 106 0.96 -2.23 -17.49
N ASP A 107 1.28 -3.51 -17.65
CA ASP A 107 0.45 -4.52 -18.33
C ASP A 107 -0.53 -5.26 -17.38
N ASP A 108 -0.61 -4.84 -16.12
CA ASP A 108 -1.55 -5.41 -15.14
C ASP A 108 -3.00 -5.09 -15.54
N LYS A 109 -3.77 -6.11 -15.90
CA LYS A 109 -5.18 -5.96 -16.31
C LYS A 109 -6.12 -5.52 -15.18
N THR A 110 -5.62 -5.38 -13.95
CA THR A 110 -6.38 -4.92 -12.78
C THR A 110 -6.27 -3.42 -12.55
N ILE A 111 -5.40 -2.70 -13.26
CA ILE A 111 -5.25 -1.24 -13.13
C ILE A 111 -5.99 -0.49 -14.23
N THR A 112 -6.35 0.76 -13.94
CA THR A 112 -7.13 1.57 -14.88
C THR A 112 -6.28 2.06 -16.06
N LYS A 113 -6.92 2.32 -17.20
CA LYS A 113 -6.27 2.96 -18.35
C LYS A 113 -5.57 4.28 -17.98
N LYS A 114 -6.18 5.08 -17.09
CA LYS A 114 -5.57 6.32 -16.57
C LYS A 114 -4.29 6.08 -15.77
N ALA A 115 -4.21 4.99 -15.01
CA ALA A 115 -2.98 4.61 -14.32
C ALA A 115 -1.90 4.17 -15.32
N VAL A 116 -2.26 3.39 -16.33
CA VAL A 116 -1.30 2.98 -17.39
C VAL A 116 -0.75 4.20 -18.12
N GLU A 117 -1.62 5.14 -18.51
CA GLU A 117 -1.29 6.31 -19.34
C GLU A 117 -0.80 7.53 -18.54
N CYS A 118 -0.60 7.42 -17.23
CA CYS A 118 -0.21 8.57 -16.40
C CYS A 118 1.19 9.11 -16.71
N GLU A 119 2.11 8.23 -17.15
CA GLU A 119 3.43 8.51 -17.70
C GLU A 119 3.93 7.24 -18.41
N GLU A 120 5.12 7.27 -19.02
CA GLU A 120 5.76 6.05 -19.53
C GLU A 120 6.45 5.31 -18.38
N TRP A 121 6.07 4.06 -18.12
CA TRP A 121 6.69 3.22 -17.10
C TRP A 121 6.47 1.73 -17.41
N LYS A 122 7.38 0.88 -16.95
CA LYS A 122 7.25 -0.59 -17.07
C LYS A 122 6.77 -1.24 -15.79
N SER A 123 7.37 -0.85 -14.67
CA SER A 123 6.99 -1.37 -13.35
C SER A 123 7.40 -0.39 -12.25
N ARG A 124 6.66 -0.40 -11.16
CA ARG A 124 6.93 0.41 -9.94
C ARG A 124 7.02 -0.51 -8.73
N ASP A 125 7.77 -0.11 -7.73
CA ASP A 125 7.68 -0.77 -6.42
C ASP A 125 6.29 -0.54 -5.81
N MET A 126 5.73 -1.56 -5.18
CA MET A 126 4.47 -1.45 -4.46
C MET A 126 4.74 -1.10 -2.99
N LEU A 127 4.34 0.10 -2.58
CA LEU A 127 4.37 0.58 -1.21
C LEU A 127 2.98 0.40 -0.58
N TYR A 128 2.91 -0.42 0.46
CA TYR A 128 1.70 -0.59 1.25
C TYR A 128 1.73 0.35 2.46
N VAL A 129 0.62 1.03 2.69
CA VAL A 129 0.41 1.91 3.86
C VAL A 129 -0.79 1.43 4.65
N ILE A 130 -0.55 0.88 5.84
CA ILE A 130 -1.62 0.36 6.71
C ILE A 130 -1.83 1.34 7.86
N GLY A 131 -3.02 1.93 7.90
CA GLY A 131 -3.43 2.86 8.95
C GLY A 131 -4.41 2.24 9.93
N HIS A 132 -4.05 2.23 11.21
CA HIS A 132 -4.98 1.92 12.29
C HIS A 132 -5.74 3.19 12.66
N VAL A 133 -7.04 3.22 12.40
CA VAL A 133 -7.87 4.42 12.60
C VAL A 133 -9.11 4.06 13.39
N THR A 134 -9.29 4.69 14.55
CA THR A 134 -10.54 4.60 15.33
C THR A 134 -11.04 6.00 15.63
N LYS A 135 -12.36 6.22 15.53
CA LYS A 135 -13.01 7.53 15.79
C LYS A 135 -12.29 8.72 15.12
N ASN A 136 -11.91 8.56 13.84
CA ASN A 136 -11.20 9.55 13.02
C ASN A 136 -9.75 9.87 13.41
N THR A 137 -9.25 9.32 14.51
CA THR A 137 -7.84 9.44 14.89
C THR A 137 -7.01 8.30 14.29
N ILE A 138 -5.88 8.65 13.67
CA ILE A 138 -4.87 7.69 13.20
C ILE A 138 -3.96 7.35 14.39
N HIS A 139 -3.97 6.10 14.83
CA HIS A 139 -3.13 5.61 15.93
C HIS A 139 -1.81 5.01 15.44
N SER A 140 -1.76 4.50 14.22
CA SER A 140 -0.50 4.06 13.64
C SER A 140 -0.51 4.03 12.13
N LEU A 141 0.66 4.25 11.53
CA LEU A 141 0.92 4.05 10.10
C LEU A 141 2.09 3.08 9.90
N PHE A 142 1.86 2.05 9.10
CA PHE A 142 2.90 1.15 8.62
C PHE A 142 3.14 1.36 7.13
N PHE A 143 4.33 1.82 6.77
CA PHE A 143 4.84 1.89 5.41
C PHE A 143 5.74 0.68 5.17
N PHE A 144 5.40 -0.18 4.23
CA PHE A 144 6.32 -1.26 3.85
C PHE A 144 6.23 -1.60 2.37
N TYR A 145 7.35 -2.02 1.80
CA TYR A 145 7.40 -2.46 0.41
C TYR A 145 6.92 -3.90 0.28
N GLY A 146 6.14 -4.20 -0.76
CA GLY A 146 5.59 -5.54 -0.99
C GLY A 146 6.66 -6.63 -1.05
N ASN A 147 7.86 -6.30 -1.57
CA ASN A 147 9.01 -7.19 -1.58
C ASN A 147 9.61 -7.50 -0.19
N CYS A 148 9.14 -6.87 0.89
CA CYS A 148 9.53 -7.26 2.24
C CYS A 148 8.74 -8.47 2.75
N ILE A 149 7.54 -8.75 2.21
CA ILE A 149 6.62 -9.75 2.78
C ILE A 149 6.00 -10.71 1.78
N PHE A 150 5.78 -10.27 0.53
CA PHE A 150 5.15 -11.08 -0.49
C PHE A 150 6.20 -11.71 -1.39
N LYS A 151 5.94 -12.92 -1.89
CA LYS A 151 6.70 -13.50 -3.01
C LYS A 151 6.52 -12.68 -4.28
N ARG A 152 7.41 -12.89 -5.26
CA ARG A 152 7.31 -12.27 -6.59
C ARG A 152 5.93 -12.46 -7.21
N ASN A 153 5.47 -11.48 -7.98
CA ASN A 153 4.12 -11.44 -8.55
C ASN A 153 3.77 -12.74 -9.32
N GLU A 154 4.74 -13.31 -10.03
CA GLU A 154 4.57 -14.54 -10.83
C GLU A 154 4.13 -15.71 -9.95
N TYR A 155 4.63 -15.80 -8.71
CA TYR A 155 4.26 -16.89 -7.80
C TYR A 155 2.75 -16.93 -7.53
N TYR A 156 2.14 -15.78 -7.25
CA TYR A 156 0.70 -15.70 -7.03
C TYR A 156 -0.10 -15.85 -8.32
N LYS A 157 0.44 -15.34 -9.43
CA LYS A 157 -0.17 -15.51 -10.76
C LYS A 157 -0.23 -16.98 -11.17
N ASP A 158 0.84 -17.74 -10.93
CA ASP A 158 0.91 -19.17 -11.24
C ASP A 158 -0.11 -19.97 -10.41
N ILE A 159 -0.27 -19.64 -9.12
CA ILE A 159 -1.33 -20.22 -8.27
C ILE A 159 -2.72 -19.89 -8.83
N PHE A 160 -2.96 -18.61 -9.14
CA PHE A 160 -4.25 -18.17 -9.67
C PHE A 160 -4.60 -18.87 -10.98
N GLU A 161 -3.66 -18.93 -11.93
CA GLU A 161 -3.85 -19.58 -13.22
C GLU A 161 -3.98 -21.11 -13.08
N SER A 162 -3.27 -21.74 -12.14
CA SER A 162 -3.42 -23.17 -11.86
C SER A 162 -4.84 -23.52 -11.38
N VAL A 163 -5.38 -22.74 -10.43
CA VAL A 163 -6.77 -22.91 -9.97
C VAL A 163 -7.75 -22.63 -11.10
N LYS A 164 -7.55 -21.55 -11.85
CA LYS A 164 -8.41 -21.19 -12.98
C LYS A 164 -8.42 -22.27 -14.05
N ASN A 165 -7.25 -22.80 -14.43
CA ASN A 165 -7.15 -23.88 -15.41
C ASN A 165 -7.85 -25.16 -14.93
N SER A 166 -7.78 -25.48 -13.63
CA SER A 166 -8.44 -26.65 -13.06
C SER A 166 -9.98 -26.57 -13.13
N LEU A 167 -10.54 -25.36 -13.23
CA LEU A 167 -11.99 -25.13 -13.34
C LEU A 167 -12.49 -25.10 -14.79
N LYS A 168 -11.62 -25.20 -15.80
CA LYS A 168 -12.02 -25.11 -17.23
C LYS A 168 -12.92 -26.25 -17.68
N GLU A 169 -12.73 -27.43 -17.11
CA GLU A 169 -13.48 -28.64 -17.47
C GLU A 169 -14.91 -28.65 -16.90
N ILE A 170 -15.27 -27.67 -16.06
CA ILE A 170 -16.61 -27.57 -15.48
C ILE A 170 -17.46 -26.69 -16.40
N GLU A 171 -18.29 -27.32 -17.24
CA GLU A 171 -19.13 -26.66 -18.26
C GLU A 171 -19.97 -25.48 -17.72
N LYS A 172 -20.46 -25.59 -16.48
CA LYS A 172 -21.28 -24.55 -15.84
C LYS A 172 -20.49 -23.28 -15.49
N ILE A 173 -19.16 -23.32 -15.45
CA ILE A 173 -18.31 -22.20 -15.05
C ILE A 173 -17.81 -21.45 -16.30
N ARG A 174 -18.30 -20.23 -16.48
CA ARG A 174 -17.79 -19.33 -17.51
C ARG A 174 -16.60 -18.53 -16.98
N GLN A 175 -15.44 -18.69 -17.58
CA GLN A 175 -14.22 -18.00 -17.17
C GLN A 175 -13.99 -16.73 -17.99
N SER A 176 -13.88 -15.59 -17.33
CA SER A 176 -13.48 -14.33 -17.97
C SER A 176 -12.81 -13.39 -16.96
N GLY A 177 -11.97 -12.47 -17.46
CA GLY A 177 -11.35 -11.43 -16.66
C GLY A 177 -10.43 -11.93 -15.54
N ASN A 178 -10.44 -11.20 -14.42
CA ASN A 178 -9.53 -11.37 -13.28
C ASN A 178 -10.13 -12.25 -12.16
N GLU A 179 -11.14 -13.06 -12.49
CA GLU A 179 -11.80 -14.01 -11.59
C GLU A 179 -11.51 -15.46 -12.01
N TYR A 180 -11.85 -16.42 -11.14
CA TYR A 180 -11.80 -17.84 -11.48
C TYR A 180 -12.92 -18.21 -12.46
N GLY A 181 -14.10 -17.60 -12.30
CA GLY A 181 -15.21 -17.74 -13.24
C GLY A 181 -16.54 -17.31 -12.64
N THR A 182 -17.61 -17.50 -13.39
CA THR A 182 -18.99 -17.26 -12.96
C THR A 182 -19.86 -18.44 -13.37
N ILE A 183 -20.63 -18.96 -12.42
CA ILE A 183 -21.73 -19.89 -12.68
C ILE A 183 -22.96 -19.05 -13.00
N LYS A 184 -23.44 -19.13 -14.24
CA LYS A 184 -24.68 -18.48 -14.68
C LYS A 184 -25.88 -19.32 -14.29
N ASP A 185 -26.99 -18.67 -13.93
CA ASP A 185 -28.25 -19.33 -13.56
C ASP A 185 -28.02 -20.51 -12.59
N ALA A 186 -27.40 -20.18 -11.45
CA ALA A 186 -26.88 -21.14 -10.50
C ALA A 186 -27.95 -22.08 -9.95
N ASP A 187 -29.19 -21.60 -9.79
CA ASP A 187 -30.35 -22.36 -9.32
C ASP A 187 -31.19 -23.01 -10.45
N GLY A 188 -30.94 -22.66 -11.71
CA GLY A 188 -31.63 -23.23 -12.88
C GLY A 188 -33.08 -22.75 -13.07
N LEU A 189 -33.49 -21.68 -12.38
CA LEU A 189 -34.88 -21.19 -12.41
C LEU A 189 -35.13 -20.19 -13.53
N GLY A 190 -34.11 -19.83 -14.32
CA GLY A 190 -34.24 -18.86 -15.40
C GLY A 190 -34.40 -17.40 -14.94
N ILE A 191 -34.13 -17.13 -13.65
CA ILE A 191 -34.21 -15.78 -13.05
C ILE A 191 -32.85 -15.07 -12.97
N ASN A 192 -31.81 -15.60 -13.62
CA ASN A 192 -30.44 -15.05 -13.69
C ASN A 192 -29.74 -14.92 -12.33
N THR A 193 -29.84 -15.95 -11.48
CA THR A 193 -29.06 -16.03 -10.23
C THR A 193 -27.61 -16.39 -10.53
N ASP A 194 -26.72 -15.43 -10.64
CA ASP A 194 -25.31 -15.66 -10.95
C ASP A 194 -24.43 -15.81 -9.69
N MET A 195 -23.54 -16.82 -9.67
CA MET A 195 -22.53 -16.99 -8.62
C MET A 195 -21.12 -16.74 -9.16
N ARG A 196 -20.42 -15.75 -8.60
CA ARG A 196 -19.04 -15.42 -8.96
C ARG A 196 -18.04 -16.22 -8.12
N LEU A 197 -17.02 -16.77 -8.76
CA LEU A 197 -15.89 -17.45 -8.13
C LEU A 197 -14.65 -16.57 -8.30
N ARG A 198 -14.12 -16.06 -7.19
CA ARG A 198 -12.98 -15.13 -7.19
C ARG A 198 -12.06 -15.37 -5.98
N PRO A 199 -10.76 -15.05 -6.08
CA PRO A 199 -9.89 -15.05 -4.92
C PRO A 199 -10.35 -14.00 -3.90
N LEU A 200 -10.21 -14.35 -2.62
CA LEU A 200 -10.35 -13.42 -1.50
C LEU A 200 -9.04 -13.47 -0.71
N ASN A 201 -8.10 -12.59 -1.09
CA ASN A 201 -6.77 -12.59 -0.53
C ASN A 201 -6.71 -11.73 0.74
N SER A 202 -5.95 -12.20 1.72
CA SER A 202 -5.64 -11.43 2.92
C SER A 202 -4.24 -11.76 3.42
N PHE A 203 -3.69 -10.90 4.28
CA PHE A 203 -2.42 -11.13 4.95
C PHE A 203 -2.46 -10.63 6.39
N ASP A 204 -1.53 -11.12 7.22
CA ASP A 204 -1.43 -10.74 8.62
C ASP A 204 -1.07 -9.25 8.78
N HIS A 205 -1.56 -8.63 9.87
CA HIS A 205 -1.22 -7.26 10.22
C HIS A 205 0.32 -7.07 10.32
N PRO A 206 0.89 -5.93 9.89
CA PRO A 206 2.34 -5.68 9.93
C PRO A 206 3.00 -5.90 11.29
N LEU A 207 2.32 -5.55 12.40
CA LEU A 207 2.80 -5.86 13.75
C LEU A 207 3.04 -7.36 14.01
N LYS A 208 2.24 -8.24 13.40
CA LYS A 208 2.43 -9.69 13.49
C LYS A 208 3.54 -10.15 12.56
N VAL A 209 3.53 -9.65 11.31
CA VAL A 209 4.52 -9.99 10.27
C VAL A 209 5.93 -9.59 10.66
N PHE A 210 6.10 -8.42 11.29
CA PHE A 210 7.38 -7.84 11.67
C PHE A 210 7.62 -7.89 13.19
N SER A 211 6.94 -8.77 13.92
CA SER A 211 7.02 -8.85 15.39
C SER A 211 8.43 -9.04 15.95
N GLU A 212 9.33 -9.68 15.19
CA GLU A 212 10.73 -9.85 15.58
C GLU A 212 11.55 -8.55 15.54
N ILE A 213 11.15 -7.60 14.70
CA ILE A 213 11.92 -6.38 14.40
C ILE A 213 11.15 -5.10 14.70
N VAL A 214 9.88 -5.16 15.10
CA VAL A 214 9.05 -3.99 15.45
C VAL A 214 8.38 -4.24 16.78
N GLN A 215 8.59 -3.31 17.72
CA GLN A 215 7.94 -3.31 19.02
C GLN A 215 7.18 -1.99 19.17
N PRO A 216 5.83 -2.01 19.22
CA PRO A 216 5.05 -0.80 19.39
C PRO A 216 5.12 -0.30 20.84
N ASP A 217 5.24 1.01 21.01
CA ASP A 217 4.97 1.63 22.30
C ASP A 217 3.46 1.65 22.55
N LYS A 218 3.03 0.98 23.61
CA LYS A 218 1.61 0.87 23.98
C LYS A 218 1.04 2.16 24.56
N ASN A 219 1.90 3.10 24.97
CA ASN A 219 1.50 4.36 25.55
C ASN A 219 1.47 5.50 24.53
N ALA A 220 1.99 5.29 23.32
CA ALA A 220 2.00 6.31 22.28
C ALA A 220 0.59 6.56 21.74
N GLY A 221 0.22 7.84 21.61
CA GLY A 221 -1.02 8.27 20.93
C GLY A 221 -0.98 7.99 19.43
N PHE A 222 0.23 8.05 18.83
CA PHE A 222 0.50 7.68 17.44
C PHE A 222 1.85 6.95 17.29
N SER A 223 1.92 5.99 16.37
CA SER A 223 3.17 5.31 15.97
C SER A 223 3.34 5.19 14.45
N LEU A 224 4.52 5.55 13.95
CA LEU A 224 4.94 5.37 12.57
C LEU A 224 6.01 4.29 12.48
N PHE A 225 5.87 3.39 11.51
CA PHE A 225 6.89 2.42 11.14
C PHE A 225 7.06 2.41 9.62
N ALA A 226 8.29 2.51 9.14
CA ALA A 226 8.63 2.39 7.73
C ALA A 226 9.70 1.31 7.53
N ILE A 227 9.42 0.31 6.69
CA ILE A 227 10.25 -0.87 6.51
C ILE A 227 10.52 -1.08 5.02
N MET A 228 11.80 -1.13 4.66
CA MET A 228 12.22 -1.32 3.28
C MET A 228 13.51 -2.11 3.21
N ARG A 229 13.71 -2.86 2.12
CA ARG A 229 15.01 -3.50 1.86
C ARG A 229 16.12 -2.43 1.83
N SER A 230 17.31 -2.73 2.35
CA SER A 230 18.45 -1.79 2.28
C SER A 230 18.81 -1.42 0.86
N SER A 231 18.53 -2.29 -0.13
CA SER A 231 18.69 -1.95 -1.56
C SER A 231 17.72 -0.85 -2.01
N LYS A 232 16.48 -0.82 -1.50
CA LYS A 232 15.49 0.23 -1.79
C LYS A 232 15.89 1.54 -1.12
N PHE A 233 16.34 1.49 0.13
CA PHE A 233 16.83 2.69 0.81
C PHE A 233 17.97 3.35 0.03
N LYS A 234 18.97 2.55 -0.38
CA LYS A 234 20.12 3.00 -1.17
C LYS A 234 19.75 3.53 -2.55
N SER A 235 18.59 3.16 -3.09
CA SER A 235 18.13 3.65 -4.39
C SER A 235 17.48 5.04 -4.32
N PHE A 236 17.14 5.56 -3.13
CA PHE A 236 16.64 6.92 -3.02
C PHE A 236 17.74 7.95 -3.25
N PRO A 237 17.41 9.19 -3.65
CA PRO A 237 18.37 10.28 -3.71
C PRO A 237 19.12 10.46 -2.38
N THR A 238 20.42 10.69 -2.44
CA THR A 238 21.29 10.86 -1.26
C THR A 238 20.75 11.90 -0.28
N GLU A 239 20.20 13.00 -0.79
CA GLU A 239 19.60 14.05 0.05
C GLU A 239 18.36 13.57 0.82
N SER A 240 17.55 12.68 0.23
CA SER A 240 16.42 12.06 0.94
C SER A 240 16.89 11.07 2.00
N GLN A 241 17.96 10.32 1.73
CA GLN A 241 18.57 9.42 2.72
C GLN A 241 19.10 10.20 3.92
N LYS A 242 19.92 11.24 3.68
CA LYS A 242 20.46 12.12 4.73
C LYS A 242 19.35 12.79 5.53
N LEU A 243 18.32 13.29 4.86
CA LEU A 243 17.18 13.92 5.52
C LEU A 243 16.53 12.96 6.53
N ALA A 244 16.20 11.73 6.12
CA ALA A 244 15.59 10.76 7.02
C ALA A 244 16.52 10.39 8.18
N LEU A 245 17.81 10.17 7.91
CA LEU A 245 18.80 9.82 8.93
C LEU A 245 19.09 10.94 9.95
N ASN A 246 18.93 12.20 9.55
CA ASN A 246 19.16 13.37 10.40
C ASN A 246 17.86 13.98 10.95
N SER A 247 16.73 13.29 10.78
CA SER A 247 15.43 13.73 11.28
C SER A 247 15.19 13.24 12.73
N GLY A 248 13.99 13.49 13.28
CA GLY A 248 13.56 12.94 14.56
C GLY A 248 13.15 11.46 14.52
N LEU A 249 13.36 10.76 13.39
CA LEU A 249 13.07 9.34 13.25
C LEU A 249 14.15 8.48 13.91
N GLU A 250 13.73 7.47 14.66
CA GLU A 250 14.63 6.37 15.05
C GLU A 250 14.95 5.53 13.81
N HIS A 251 16.20 5.09 13.69
CA HIS A 251 16.65 4.28 12.55
C HIS A 251 17.40 3.04 13.04
N LYS A 252 17.10 1.89 12.42
CA LYS A 252 17.84 0.64 12.67
C LYS A 252 17.96 -0.21 11.41
N ASN A 253 19.00 -1.05 11.45
CA ASN A 253 19.32 -2.05 10.44
C ASN A 253 19.01 -3.43 10.98
N GLU A 254 18.17 -4.19 10.27
CA GLU A 254 17.76 -5.53 10.69
C GLU A 254 17.79 -6.51 9.51
N HIS A 255 17.51 -7.79 9.80
CA HIS A 255 17.39 -8.82 8.79
C HIS A 255 16.05 -9.54 8.91
N ILE A 256 15.28 -9.58 7.82
CA ILE A 256 14.05 -10.36 7.72
C ILE A 256 14.22 -11.55 6.78
N ARG A 257 13.34 -12.53 6.87
CA ARG A 257 13.30 -13.66 5.93
C ARG A 257 13.03 -13.15 4.51
N ASP A 258 13.76 -13.67 3.54
CA ASP A 258 13.49 -13.40 2.13
C ASP A 258 12.17 -14.11 1.72
N PRO A 259 11.13 -13.37 1.28
CA PRO A 259 9.87 -13.99 0.88
C PRO A 259 10.05 -14.95 -0.31
N ASP A 260 11.00 -14.68 -1.21
CA ASP A 260 11.27 -15.53 -2.38
C ASP A 260 12.21 -16.70 -2.07
N ASN A 261 12.97 -16.64 -0.97
CA ASN A 261 13.89 -17.69 -0.57
C ASN A 261 13.86 -17.94 0.94
N ALA A 262 13.10 -18.96 1.35
CA ALA A 262 12.89 -19.33 2.74
C ALA A 262 14.16 -19.50 3.59
N GLY A 263 15.28 -19.90 2.99
CA GLY A 263 16.55 -20.15 3.69
C GLY A 263 17.48 -18.93 3.75
N LYS A 264 17.07 -17.78 3.20
CA LYS A 264 17.87 -16.55 3.18
C LYS A 264 17.22 -15.47 4.03
N LYS A 265 18.07 -14.57 4.52
CA LYS A 265 17.65 -13.31 5.10
C LYS A 265 18.09 -12.16 4.20
N ILE A 266 17.32 -11.09 4.20
CA ILE A 266 17.59 -9.83 3.49
C ILE A 266 17.72 -8.70 4.50
N ALA A 267 18.68 -7.81 4.26
CA ALA A 267 18.86 -6.61 5.07
C ALA A 267 17.73 -5.60 4.80
N VAL A 268 17.22 -5.01 5.88
CA VAL A 268 16.17 -3.99 5.84
C VAL A 268 16.56 -2.79 6.71
N GLU A 269 16.13 -1.62 6.26
CA GLU A 269 16.14 -0.39 7.03
C GLU A 269 14.76 -0.20 7.64
N ILE A 270 14.73 0.16 8.92
CA ILE A 270 13.51 0.44 9.65
C ILE A 270 13.62 1.85 10.22
N PHE A 271 12.62 2.67 9.92
CA PHE A 271 12.44 3.98 10.55
C PHE A 271 11.21 3.94 11.44
N SER A 272 11.31 4.46 12.66
CA SER A 272 10.19 4.55 13.60
C SER A 272 10.06 5.94 14.23
N PHE A 273 8.83 6.28 14.63
CA PHE A 273 8.53 7.49 15.37
C PHE A 273 7.28 7.29 16.21
N THR A 274 7.26 7.89 17.40
CA THR A 274 6.11 7.87 18.31
C THR A 274 5.75 9.29 18.71
N PHE A 275 4.46 9.54 18.86
CA PHE A 275 3.92 10.81 19.37
C PHE A 275 2.96 10.49 20.52
N SER A 276 3.12 11.19 21.64
CA SER A 276 2.32 11.01 22.87
C SER A 276 1.12 11.94 22.88
#